data_AF-A0A645IYS7-F1
#
_entry.id   AF-A0A645IYS7-F1
#
_cell.length_a   1.000
_cell.length_b   1.000
_cell.length_c   1.000
_cell.angle_alpha   90.00
_cell.angle_beta   90.00
_cell.angle_gamma   90.00
#
_symmetry.space_group_name_H-M   'P 1'
#
loop_
_entity.id
_entity.type
_entity.pdbx_description
1 polymer ?
#
loop_
_entity_poly.entity_id
_entity_poly.type
_entity_poly.pdbx_seq_one_letter_code
_entity_poly.pdbx_strand_id
1 'polypeptide(L)'
;MLQRTAKGKQCREYFISCEEAWNSPDKIMERALQIAHRRALEAERRIFGLLEEKETLEIALNESIQFYTVAKYNGAFKKGWSLAQCQLIGKQLSAYCRARAIQIRKCETNDERFGSVNSYPVSAWDDFMEVGLYA
;
A
#
# COMPACT_ATOMS: atom_id res chain seq x y z
N MET A 1 -1.63 48.00 -30.30
CA MET A 1 -1.37 48.10 -31.75
C MET A 1 -1.85 49.47 -32.23
N LEU A 2 -0.94 50.34 -32.69
CA LEU A 2 -1.28 51.72 -33.09
C LEU A 2 -1.77 51.73 -34.54
N GLN A 3 -3.03 52.09 -34.77
CA GLN A 3 -3.67 52.02 -36.09
C GLN A 3 -3.77 53.39 -36.74
N ARG A 4 -2.76 53.71 -37.55
CA ARG A 4 -2.72 54.97 -38.31
C ARG A 4 -3.27 54.85 -39.73
N THR A 5 -3.56 53.64 -40.20
CA THR A 5 -4.03 53.37 -41.57
C THR A 5 -5.36 52.61 -41.57
N ALA A 6 -6.17 52.75 -42.63
CA ALA A 6 -7.47 52.08 -42.77
C ALA A 6 -7.37 50.55 -42.77
N LYS A 7 -6.39 49.99 -43.48
CA LYS A 7 -6.08 48.54 -43.41
C LYS A 7 -5.67 48.12 -42.00
N GLY A 8 -4.88 48.97 -41.33
CA GLY A 8 -4.55 48.81 -39.93
C GLY A 8 -5.82 48.61 -39.10
N LYS A 9 -6.78 49.55 -39.20
CA LYS A 9 -8.12 49.55 -38.55
C LYS A 9 -8.84 48.21 -38.69
N GLN A 10 -9.03 47.76 -39.93
CA GLN A 10 -9.69 46.49 -40.25
C GLN A 10 -9.01 45.28 -39.60
N CYS A 11 -7.67 45.20 -39.63
CA CYS A 11 -6.96 44.07 -39.04
C CYS A 11 -7.17 43.95 -37.52
N ARG A 12 -7.23 45.06 -36.77
CA ARG A 12 -7.49 44.96 -35.31
C ARG A 12 -8.93 44.65 -35.01
N GLU A 13 -9.89 45.19 -35.76
CA GLU A 13 -11.31 44.85 -35.57
C GLU A 13 -11.48 43.34 -35.75
N TYR A 14 -10.85 42.78 -36.78
CA TYR A 14 -10.77 41.34 -36.97
C TYR A 14 -10.11 40.63 -35.78
N PHE A 15 -8.91 41.05 -35.34
CA PHE A 15 -8.24 40.40 -34.21
C PHE A 15 -9.01 40.51 -32.89
N ILE A 16 -9.65 41.65 -32.60
CA ILE A 16 -10.51 41.83 -31.44
C ILE A 16 -11.67 40.85 -31.52
N SER A 17 -12.35 40.73 -32.67
CA SER A 17 -13.46 39.78 -32.82
C SER A 17 -13.02 38.32 -32.60
N CYS A 18 -11.82 37.95 -33.05
CA CYS A 18 -11.24 36.64 -32.78
C CYS A 18 -10.93 36.45 -31.29
N GLU A 19 -10.36 37.46 -30.64
CA GLU A 19 -10.02 37.44 -29.21
C GLU A 19 -11.27 37.35 -28.34
N GLU A 20 -12.33 38.11 -28.64
CA GLU A 20 -13.62 38.07 -27.96
C GLU A 20 -14.30 36.72 -28.13
N ALA A 21 -14.31 36.17 -29.34
CA ALA A 21 -14.85 34.84 -29.59
C ALA A 21 -14.06 33.78 -28.79
N TRP A 22 -12.72 33.85 -28.82
CA TRP A 22 -11.84 32.95 -28.08
C TRP A 22 -12.00 33.08 -26.57
N ASN A 23 -12.20 34.29 -26.05
CA ASN A 23 -12.34 34.58 -24.62
C ASN A 23 -13.81 34.62 -24.15
N SER A 24 -14.75 34.20 -25.00
CA SER A 24 -16.14 34.04 -24.57
C SER A 24 -16.23 33.06 -23.39
N PRO A 25 -17.15 33.27 -22.44
CA PRO A 25 -17.32 32.40 -21.29
C PRO A 25 -17.44 30.92 -21.68
N ASP A 26 -18.19 30.62 -22.74
CA ASP A 26 -18.38 29.27 -23.25
C ASP A 26 -17.08 28.65 -23.75
N LYS A 27 -16.28 29.40 -24.53
CA LYS A 27 -14.99 28.90 -25.04
C LYS A 27 -13.96 28.73 -23.93
N ILE A 28 -13.97 29.58 -22.91
CA ILE A 28 -13.15 29.39 -21.71
C ILE A 28 -13.57 28.11 -20.98
N MET A 29 -14.87 27.93 -20.75
CA MET A 29 -15.41 26.76 -20.05
C MET A 29 -15.11 25.46 -20.81
N GLU A 30 -15.27 25.44 -22.13
CA GLU A 30 -14.96 24.29 -22.97
C GLU A 30 -13.51 23.83 -22.79
N ARG A 31 -12.56 24.76 -22.81
CA ARG A 31 -11.14 24.46 -22.57
C ARG A 31 -10.88 24.00 -21.14
N ALA A 32 -11.51 24.65 -20.16
CA ALA A 32 -11.39 24.25 -18.76
C ALA A 32 -11.89 22.82 -18.54
N LEU A 33 -13.02 22.45 -19.17
CA LEU A 33 -13.57 21.11 -19.13
C LEU A 33 -12.64 20.08 -19.79
N GLN A 34 -12.08 20.39 -20.96
CA GLN A 34 -11.11 19.52 -21.62
C GLN A 34 -9.86 19.28 -20.76
N ILE A 35 -9.36 20.32 -20.08
CA ILE A 35 -8.22 20.21 -19.15
C ILE A 35 -8.61 19.36 -17.93
N ALA A 36 -9.77 19.61 -17.33
CA ALA A 36 -10.26 18.85 -16.19
C ALA A 36 -10.42 17.37 -16.52
N HIS A 37 -11.00 17.05 -17.68
CA HIS A 37 -11.15 15.68 -18.17
C HIS A 37 -9.79 14.99 -18.36
N ARG A 38 -8.82 15.68 -18.96
CA ARG A 38 -7.46 15.12 -19.11
C ARG A 38 -6.81 14.83 -17.75
N ARG A 39 -6.94 15.75 -16.80
CA ARG A 39 -6.42 15.56 -15.43
C ARG A 39 -7.10 14.41 -14.70
N ALA A 40 -8.40 14.22 -14.91
CA ALA A 40 -9.15 13.10 -14.34
C ALA A 40 -8.60 11.77 -14.88
N LEU A 41 -8.44 11.63 -16.21
CA LEU A 41 -7.86 10.43 -16.82
C LEU A 41 -6.42 10.16 -16.34
N GLU A 42 -5.59 11.20 -16.21
CA GLU A 42 -4.23 11.07 -15.67
C GLU A 42 -4.22 10.66 -14.18
N ALA A 43 -5.19 11.14 -13.39
CA ALA A 43 -5.37 10.71 -12.01
C ALA A 43 -5.82 9.24 -11.93
N GLU A 44 -6.80 8.84 -12.74
CA GLU A 44 -7.27 7.45 -12.82
C GLU A 44 -6.15 6.48 -13.19
N ARG A 45 -5.31 6.82 -14.18
CA ARG A 45 -4.14 6.02 -14.55
C ARG A 45 -3.14 5.88 -13.41
N ARG A 46 -2.87 6.97 -12.67
CA ARG A 46 -1.99 6.94 -11.51
C ARG A 46 -2.56 6.07 -10.39
N ILE A 47 -3.86 6.20 -10.11
CA ILE A 47 -4.55 5.36 -9.13
C ILE A 47 -4.42 3.88 -9.51
N PHE A 48 -4.67 3.56 -10.78
CA PHE A 48 -4.54 2.19 -11.28
C PHE A 48 -3.12 1.64 -11.07
N GLY A 49 -2.08 2.37 -11.48
CA GLY A 49 -0.69 1.94 -11.28
C GLY A 49 -0.30 1.78 -9.80
N LEU A 50 -0.78 2.67 -8.93
CA LEU A 50 -0.56 2.56 -7.48
C LEU A 50 -1.27 1.35 -6.86
N LEU A 51 -2.43 0.96 -7.39
CA LEU A 51 -3.15 -0.24 -6.92
C LEU A 51 -2.42 -1.52 -7.31
N GLU A 52 -1.87 -1.60 -8.53
CA GLU A 52 -1.03 -2.73 -8.95
C GLU A 52 0.23 -2.82 -8.07
N GLU A 53 0.93 -1.70 -7.84
CA GLU A 53 2.10 -1.67 -6.96
C GLU A 53 1.73 -2.13 -5.54
N LYS A 54 0.63 -1.63 -4.98
CA LYS A 54 0.12 -2.07 -3.68
C LYS A 54 -0.12 -3.58 -3.64
N GLU A 55 -0.77 -4.14 -4.65
CA GLU A 55 -1.05 -5.58 -4.72
C GLU A 55 0.24 -6.40 -4.78
N THR A 56 1.21 -5.98 -5.60
CA THR A 56 2.52 -6.66 -5.67
C THR A 56 3.27 -6.63 -4.35
N LEU A 57 3.25 -5.49 -3.65
CA LEU A 57 3.85 -5.35 -2.34
C LEU A 57 3.12 -6.17 -1.28
N GLU A 58 1.79 -6.26 -1.34
CA GLU A 58 1.01 -7.10 -0.42
C GLU A 58 1.29 -8.59 -0.64
N ILE A 59 1.47 -9.04 -1.88
CA ILE A 59 1.88 -10.42 -2.20
C ILE A 59 3.29 -10.67 -1.66
N ALA A 60 4.26 -9.82 -1.98
CA ALA A 60 5.63 -9.96 -1.50
C ALA A 60 5.73 -9.92 0.05
N LEU A 61 4.90 -9.09 0.69
CA LEU A 61 4.80 -9.03 2.15
C LEU A 61 4.21 -10.31 2.73
N ASN A 62 3.16 -10.87 2.12
CA ASN A 62 2.57 -12.13 2.58
C ASN A 62 3.51 -13.33 2.36
N GLU A 63 4.29 -13.33 1.28
CA GLU A 63 5.32 -14.34 1.02
C GLU A 63 6.49 -14.24 2.01
N SER A 64 6.93 -13.02 2.32
CA SER A 64 8.06 -12.77 3.23
C SER A 64 7.68 -12.92 4.72
N ILE A 65 6.47 -12.52 5.13
CA ILE A 65 6.00 -12.71 6.52
C ILE A 65 5.39 -14.10 6.67
N GLN A 66 6.27 -15.09 6.76
CA GLN A 66 5.86 -16.42 7.19
C GLN A 66 5.48 -16.38 8.66
N PHE A 67 4.29 -16.87 9.00
CA PHE A 67 3.87 -17.05 10.39
C PHE A 67 4.08 -18.50 10.79
N TYR A 68 4.79 -18.70 11.89
CA TYR A 68 4.99 -20.02 12.48
C TYR A 68 4.31 -20.11 13.85
N THR A 69 3.52 -21.15 14.04
CA THR A 69 3.17 -21.62 15.39
C THR A 69 4.43 -22.17 16.05
N VAL A 70 4.46 -22.24 17.38
CA VAL A 70 5.63 -22.79 18.10
C VAL A 70 5.93 -24.22 17.65
N ALA A 71 4.90 -25.05 17.46
CA ALA A 71 5.05 -26.41 16.99
C ALA A 71 5.59 -26.48 15.54
N LYS A 72 5.07 -25.64 14.64
CA LYS A 72 5.55 -25.58 13.25
C LYS A 72 7.00 -25.10 13.20
N TYR A 73 7.38 -24.09 13.99
CA TYR A 73 8.75 -23.60 14.07
C TYR A 73 9.69 -24.68 14.61
N ASN A 74 9.30 -25.36 15.70
CA ASN A 74 10.05 -26.45 16.30
C ASN A 74 10.34 -27.58 15.29
N GLY A 75 9.34 -27.97 14.49
CA GLY A 75 9.49 -28.99 13.44
C GLY A 75 10.31 -28.52 12.25
N ALA A 76 9.98 -27.35 11.69
CA ALA A 76 10.63 -26.82 10.49
C ALA A 76 12.13 -26.55 10.69
N PHE A 77 12.50 -26.03 11.87
CA PHE A 77 13.88 -25.70 12.21
C PHE A 77 14.54 -26.74 13.12
N LYS A 78 13.90 -27.91 13.30
CA LYS A 78 14.42 -29.06 14.06
C LYS A 78 14.98 -28.70 15.44
N LYS A 79 14.26 -27.87 16.20
CA LYS A 79 14.72 -27.36 17.50
C LYS A 79 14.69 -28.40 18.62
N GLY A 80 13.85 -29.42 18.51
CA GLY A 80 13.79 -30.54 19.47
C GLY A 80 13.12 -30.20 20.81
N TRP A 81 12.30 -29.15 20.86
CA TRP A 81 11.63 -28.73 22.09
C TRP A 81 10.52 -29.69 22.50
N SER A 82 10.44 -29.95 23.81
CA SER A 82 9.32 -30.65 24.46
C SER A 82 8.04 -29.82 24.44
N LEU A 83 6.90 -30.46 24.73
CA LEU A 83 5.62 -29.78 24.83
C LEU A 83 5.62 -28.66 25.89
N ALA A 84 6.25 -28.89 27.05
CA ALA A 84 6.35 -27.90 28.11
C ALA A 84 7.18 -26.68 27.67
N GLN A 85 8.29 -26.91 26.96
CA GLN A 85 9.10 -25.84 26.36
C GLN A 85 8.30 -25.07 25.30
N CYS A 86 7.56 -25.76 24.43
CA CYS A 86 6.72 -25.11 23.43
C CYS A 86 5.66 -24.20 24.06
N GLN A 87 5.03 -24.63 25.16
CA GLN A 87 4.06 -23.83 25.89
C GLN A 87 4.69 -22.58 26.52
N LEU A 88 5.87 -22.72 27.13
CA LEU A 88 6.59 -21.62 27.74
C LEU A 88 7.05 -20.59 26.70
N ILE A 89 7.64 -21.06 25.61
CA ILE A 89 8.04 -20.22 24.46
C ILE A 89 6.82 -19.49 23.90
N GLY A 90 5.68 -20.18 23.74
CA GLY A 90 4.45 -19.54 23.26
C GLY A 90 3.96 -18.40 24.15
N LYS A 91 4.04 -18.55 25.49
CA LYS A 91 3.70 -17.49 26.44
C LYS A 91 4.66 -16.30 26.32
N GLN A 92 5.96 -16.56 26.27
CA GLN A 92 6.99 -15.52 26.19
C GLN A 92 6.93 -14.78 24.85
N LEU A 93 6.78 -15.48 23.74
CA LEU A 93 6.68 -14.90 22.41
C LEU A 93 5.40 -14.07 22.25
N SER A 94 4.28 -14.54 22.82
CA SER A 94 3.06 -13.72 22.92
C SER A 94 3.28 -12.43 23.72
N ALA A 95 4.05 -12.48 24.83
CA ALA A 95 4.38 -11.28 25.60
C ALA A 95 5.31 -10.35 24.81
N TYR A 96 6.33 -10.90 24.15
CA TYR A 96 7.28 -10.18 23.29
C TYR A 96 6.56 -9.41 22.18
N CYS A 97 5.69 -10.08 21.43
CA CYS A 97 4.94 -9.46 20.34
C CYS A 97 4.01 -8.36 20.85
N ARG A 98 3.28 -8.59 21.95
CA ARG A 98 2.39 -7.57 22.53
C ARG A 98 3.14 -6.33 23.01
N ALA A 99 4.31 -6.52 23.63
CA ALA A 99 5.14 -5.40 24.12
C ALA A 99 5.69 -4.52 22.99
N ARG A 100 5.84 -5.07 21.78
CA ARG A 100 6.38 -4.38 20.59
C ARG A 100 5.32 -4.07 19.53
N ALA A 101 4.04 -4.23 19.86
CA ALA A 101 2.92 -4.07 18.93
C ALA A 101 3.05 -4.90 17.63
N ILE A 102 3.70 -6.07 17.72
CA ILE A 102 3.82 -7.01 16.60
C ILE A 102 2.53 -7.83 16.49
N GLN A 103 1.99 -7.94 15.28
CA GLN A 103 0.77 -8.69 15.01
C GLN A 103 0.97 -10.20 15.29
N ILE A 104 0.09 -10.77 16.10
CA ILE A 104 -0.03 -12.23 16.30
C ILE A 104 -1.23 -12.70 15.48
N ARG A 105 -1.07 -13.76 14.69
CA ARG A 105 -2.16 -14.36 13.93
C ARG A 105 -2.64 -15.65 14.58
N LYS A 106 -3.90 -16.02 14.33
CA LYS A 106 -4.44 -17.33 14.69
C LYS A 106 -4.28 -18.25 13.49
N CYS A 107 -3.76 -19.43 13.71
CA CYS A 107 -3.68 -20.51 12.74
C CYS A 107 -4.60 -21.63 13.20
N GLU A 108 -5.51 -22.05 12.33
CA GLU A 108 -6.28 -23.28 12.56
C GLU A 108 -5.32 -24.47 12.60
N THR A 109 -5.64 -25.44 13.45
CA THR A 109 -4.83 -26.64 13.60
C THR A 109 -5.74 -27.86 13.55
N ASN A 110 -5.25 -28.92 12.91
CA ASN A 110 -5.95 -30.20 12.81
C ASN A 110 -5.81 -31.04 14.10
N ASP A 111 -5.14 -30.52 15.13
CA ASP A 111 -5.06 -31.16 16.43
C ASP A 111 -6.41 -31.01 17.15
N GLU A 112 -7.11 -32.13 17.39
CA GLU A 112 -8.43 -32.14 18.04
C GLU A 112 -8.45 -31.46 19.42
N ARG A 113 -7.28 -31.30 20.07
CA ARG A 113 -7.16 -30.65 21.37
C ARG A 113 -7.23 -29.13 21.29
N PHE A 114 -6.99 -28.54 20.12
CA PHE A 114 -6.89 -27.09 19.96
C PHE A 114 -7.61 -26.65 18.68
N GLY A 115 -8.63 -25.78 18.78
CA GLY A 115 -9.29 -25.27 17.56
C GLY A 115 -8.43 -24.26 16.77
N SER A 116 -7.74 -23.36 17.47
CA SER A 116 -6.80 -22.41 16.86
C SER A 116 -5.66 -22.06 17.80
N VAL A 117 -4.46 -21.93 17.24
CA VAL A 117 -3.23 -21.63 17.97
C VAL A 117 -2.58 -20.34 17.46
N ASN A 118 -1.84 -19.65 18.33
CA ASN A 118 -1.12 -18.45 17.93
C ASN A 118 0.04 -18.82 17.00
N SER A 119 0.20 -18.02 15.96
CA SER A 119 1.37 -17.99 15.09
C SER A 119 2.00 -16.60 15.12
N TYR A 120 3.32 -16.58 14.92
CA TYR A 120 4.14 -15.38 15.07
C TYR A 120 4.98 -15.21 13.81
N PRO A 121 5.22 -13.96 13.37
CA PRO A 121 6.00 -13.70 12.16
C PRO A 121 7.45 -14.16 12.36
N VAL A 122 8.11 -14.62 11.30
CA VAL A 122 9.53 -15.06 11.35
C VAL A 122 10.43 -13.99 11.95
N SER A 123 10.24 -12.71 11.64
CA SER A 123 11.03 -11.63 12.24
C SER A 123 10.95 -11.60 13.77
N ALA A 124 9.77 -11.85 14.35
CA ALA A 124 9.64 -11.95 15.80
C ALA A 124 10.29 -13.20 16.38
N TRP A 125 10.35 -14.29 15.60
CA TRP A 125 11.10 -15.48 15.97
C TRP A 125 12.61 -15.19 15.98
N ASP A 126 13.13 -14.57 14.93
CA ASP A 126 14.56 -14.29 14.80
C ASP A 126 15.04 -13.40 15.94
N ASP A 127 14.36 -12.27 16.19
CA ASP A 127 14.68 -11.39 17.31
C ASP A 127 14.58 -12.11 18.66
N PHE A 128 13.52 -12.90 18.87
CA PHE A 128 13.31 -13.62 20.13
C PHE A 128 14.41 -14.65 20.39
N MET A 129 14.92 -15.28 19.33
CA MET A 129 15.98 -16.27 19.41
C MET A 129 17.36 -15.63 19.56
N GLU A 130 17.60 -14.47 18.95
CA GLU A 130 18.84 -13.68 19.12
C GLU A 130 18.99 -13.08 20.52
N VAL A 131 17.88 -12.65 21.15
CA VAL A 131 17.89 -12.04 22.50
C VAL A 131 18.06 -13.09 23.62
N GLY A 132 18.10 -14.38 23.28
CA GLY A 132 18.73 -15.41 24.10
C GLY A 132 18.00 -15.79 25.39
N LEU A 133 17.09 -16.77 25.28
CA LEU A 133 16.75 -17.67 26.40
C LEU A 133 16.63 -19.16 25.99
N TYR A 134 16.69 -19.50 24.70
CA TYR A 134 16.51 -20.87 24.17
C TYR A 134 17.31 -21.15 22.89
N ALA A 135 18.56 -20.69 22.82
CA ALA A 135 19.50 -21.15 21.78
C ALA A 135 19.86 -22.62 22.00
#